data_AF-A0AB74KYA3-F1
#
_entry.id   AF-A0AB74KYA3-F1
#
_cell.length_a   1.000
_cell.length_b   1.000
_cell.length_c   1.000
_cell.angle_alpha   90.00
_cell.angle_beta   90.00
_cell.angle_gamma   90.00
#
_symmetry.space_group_name_H-M   'P 1'
#
loop_
_entity.id
_entity.type
_entity.pdbx_description
1 polymer ?
#
loop_
_entity_poly.entity_id
_entity_poly.type
_entity_poly.pdbx_seq_one_letter_code
_entity_poly.pdbx_strand_id
1 'polypeptide(L)' 'MNRRKKIFTKLKQKDKRANAKLHKSNKPAYISKAEREKLAQQEAEQES' A
#
# COMPACT_ATOMS: atom_id res chain seq x y z
N MET A 1 33.23 -0.86 3.31
CA MET A 1 31.89 -0.40 2.88
C MET A 1 31.61 0.97 3.50
N ASN A 2 31.49 2.00 2.67
CA ASN A 2 31.18 3.36 3.12
C ASN A 2 29.93 3.39 4.01
N ARG A 3 29.95 4.23 5.06
CA ARG A 3 28.85 4.37 6.03
C ARG A 3 27.49 4.56 5.35
N ARG A 4 27.44 5.41 4.31
CA ARG A 4 26.24 5.64 3.48
C ARG A 4 25.70 4.35 2.86
N LYS A 5 26.57 3.55 2.22
CA LYS A 5 26.18 2.25 1.62
C LYS A 5 25.67 1.28 2.68
N LYS A 6 26.30 1.22 3.85
CA LYS A 6 25.86 0.36 4.97
C LYS A 6 24.49 0.75 5.53
N ILE A 7 24.18 2.04 5.61
CA ILE A 7 22.85 2.51 6.06
C ILE A 7 21.79 2.11 5.02
N PHE A 8 22.06 2.38 3.74
CA PHE A 8 21.13 2.06 2.66
C PHE A 8 20.81 0.56 2.58
N THR A 9 21.83 -0.31 2.68
CA THR A 9 21.61 -1.76 2.66
C THR A 9 20.78 -2.23 3.84
N LYS A 10 21.02 -1.69 5.04
CA LYS A 10 20.23 -2.02 6.24
C LYS A 10 18.76 -1.61 6.10
N LEU A 11 18.48 -0.40 5.62
CA LEU A 11 17.10 0.07 5.41
C LEU A 11 16.38 -0.79 4.38
N LYS A 12 17.00 -1.02 3.22
CA LYS A 12 16.44 -1.87 2.17
C LYS A 12 16.14 -3.30 2.64
N GLN A 13 16.98 -3.87 3.50
CA GLN A 13 16.72 -5.19 4.11
C GLN A 13 15.52 -5.18 5.06
N LYS A 14 15.34 -4.11 5.85
CA LYS A 14 14.17 -3.95 6.71
C LYS A 14 12.89 -3.81 5.90
N ASP A 15 12.90 -2.98 4.86
CA ASP A 15 11.73 -2.77 3.98
C ASP A 15 11.31 -4.08 3.30
N LYS A 16 12.28 -4.84 2.78
CA LYS A 16 12.02 -6.16 2.19
C LYS A 16 11.39 -7.14 3.19
N ARG A 17 11.86 -7.15 4.44
CA ARG A 17 11.31 -8.01 5.50
C ARG A 17 9.91 -7.58 5.92
N ALA A 18 9.62 -6.27 5.94
CA ALA A 18 8.28 -5.76 6.22
C ALA A 18 7.30 -6.12 5.09
N ASN A 19 7.70 -5.90 3.83
CA ASN A 19 6.88 -6.22 2.65
C ASN A 19 6.63 -7.72 2.50
N ALA A 20 7.60 -8.58 2.84
CA ALA A 20 7.42 -10.03 2.80
C ALA A 20 6.40 -10.55 3.84
N LYS A 21 6.23 -9.83 4.96
CA LYS A 21 5.24 -10.16 6.00
C LYS A 21 3.87 -9.55 5.73
N LEU A 22 3.77 -8.60 4.80
CA LEU A 22 2.52 -7.96 4.45
C LEU A 22 1.70 -8.90 3.57
N HIS A 23 0.83 -9.68 4.19
CA HIS A 23 -0.16 -10.49 3.47
C HIS A 23 -1.27 -9.59 2.93
N LYS A 24 -1.15 -9.18 1.66
CA LYS A 24 -2.28 -8.60 0.94
C LYS A 24 -3.22 -9.71 0.51
N SER A 25 -4.45 -9.71 1.01
CA SER A 25 -5.50 -10.52 0.41
C SER A 25 -5.85 -9.92 -0.95
N ASN A 26 -5.93 -10.74 -2.00
CA ASN A 26 -6.47 -10.30 -3.30
C ASN A 26 -7.99 -10.03 -3.25
N LYS A 27 -8.63 -10.19 -2.09
CA LYS A 27 -10.03 -9.85 -1.89
C LYS A 27 -10.12 -8.35 -1.61
N PRO A 28 -11.02 -7.61 -2.29
CA PRO A 28 -11.34 -6.26 -1.86
C PRO A 28 -11.82 -6.33 -0.41
N ALA A 29 -11.42 -5.38 0.42
CA ALA A 29 -12.00 -5.24 1.74
C ALA A 29 -13.52 -5.14 1.58
N TYR A 30 -14.28 -5.81 2.47
CA TYR A 30 -15.72 -5.63 2.45
C TYR A 30 -16.02 -4.21 2.91
N ILE A 31 -16.36 -3.37 1.95
CA ILE A 31 -16.76 -1.99 2.14
C ILE A 31 -18.28 -1.98 2.23
N SER A 32 -18.82 -1.23 3.19
CA SER A 32 -20.28 -1.11 3.37
C SER A 32 -20.95 -0.51 2.12
N LYS A 33 -22.26 -0.73 1.96
CA LYS A 33 -23.00 -0.19 0.79
C LYS A 33 -22.82 1.33 0.64
N ALA A 34 -22.91 2.06 1.75
CA ALA A 34 -22.74 3.51 1.77
C ALA A 34 -21.34 3.96 1.33
N GLU A 35 -20.29 3.26 1.75
CA GLU A 35 -18.93 3.58 1.35
C GLU A 35 -18.65 3.24 -0.12
N ARG A 36 -19.30 2.19 -0.67
CA ARG A 36 -19.20 1.87 -2.10
C ARG A 36 -19.86 2.94 -2.97
N GLU A 37 -21.03 3.44 -2.56
CA GLU A 37 -21.72 4.54 -3.25
C GLU A 37 -20.89 5.83 -3.21
N LYS A 38 -20.27 6.13 -2.07
CA LYS A 38 -19.38 7.28 -1.91
C LYS A 38 -18.13 7.19 -2.81
N LEU A 39 -17.54 6.00 -2.92
CA LEU A 39 -16.39 5.79 -3.82
C LEU A 39 -16.79 5.92 -5.29
N ALA A 40 -17.96 5.39 -5.68
CA ALA A 40 -18.45 5.52 -7.06
C ALA A 40 -18.76 6.97 -7.45
N GLN A 41 -19.30 7.77 -6.52
CA GLN A 41 -19.50 9.21 -6.74
C GLN A 41 -18.18 9.95 -6.90
N GLN A 42 -17.18 9.63 -6.05
CA GLN A 42 -15.85 10.24 -6.14
C GLN A 42 -15.12 9.86 -7.44
N GLU A 43 -15.23 8.60 -7.90
CA GLU A 43 -14.67 8.16 -9.18
C GLU A 43 -15.35 8.89 -10.36
N ALA A 44 -16.68 9.04 -10.32
CA ALA A 44 -17.42 9.76 -11.37
C ALA A 44 -17.10 11.27 -11.42
N GLU A 45 -16.82 11.91 -10.27
CA GLU A 45 -16.42 13.32 -10.20
C GLU A 45 -14.99 13.58 -10.68
N GLN A 46 -14.11 12.58 -10.66
CA GLN A 46 -12.72 12.72 -11.13
C GLN A 46 -12.57 12.48 -12.63
N GLU A 47 -13.52 11.82 -13.28
CA GLU A 47 -13.49 11.54 -14.72
C GLU A 47 -14.16 12.62 -15.59
N SER A 48 -14.84 13.61 -15.00
CA SER A 48 -15.45 14.76 -15.68
C SER A 48 -14.56 16.00 -15.69
#